data_AF-A0A9X9F1W5-F1
#
_entry.id   AF-A0A9X9F1W5-F1
#
_cell.length_a   1.000
_cell.length_b   1.000
_cell.length_c   1.000
_cell.angle_alpha   90.00
_cell.angle_beta   90.00
_cell.angle_gamma   90.00
#
_symmetry.space_group_name_H-M   'P 1'
#
loop_
_entity.id
_entity.type
_entity.pdbx_description
1 polymer ?
#
loop_
_entity_poly.entity_id
_entity_poly.type
_entity_poly.pdbx_seq_one_letter_code
_entity_poly.pdbx_strand_id
1 'polypeptide(L)'
;FRLRVKGKAAHGGTRYEGVSAIEKSMFVIEHVRKLEEKRNSRITDPLFKEIPIPIPINIGKIEGGSWPSSVPDELILEGRCGVAPNETIEAAKEEFENWIAELNDVDNWFVENPVEVEWFGARWVPGELEENHELITTLHHNFVEIEGNEPIIEASPWGTDGGLFTQIANVPK
;
A
#
# COMPACT_ATOMS: atom_id res chain seq x y z
N PHE A 1 1.22 7.05 1.44
CA PHE A 1 1.91 7.19 2.73
C PHE A 1 3.33 7.67 2.50
N ARG A 2 3.90 8.36 3.48
CA ARG A 2 5.32 8.72 3.57
C ARG A 2 5.88 8.10 4.85
N LEU A 3 7.06 7.48 4.76
CA LEU A 3 7.82 6.98 5.88
C LEU A 3 9.09 7.79 5.99
N ARG A 4 9.36 8.33 7.18
CA ARG A 4 10.62 9.00 7.49
C ARG A 4 11.49 8.07 8.33
N VAL A 5 12.63 7.69 7.77
CA VAL A 5 13.60 6.79 8.39
C VAL A 5 14.78 7.61 8.86
N LYS A 6 15.04 7.57 10.17
CA LYS A 6 16.16 8.29 10.79
C LYS A 6 17.42 7.43 10.82
N GLY A 7 18.54 8.09 10.61
CA GLY A 7 19.89 7.61 10.88
C GLY A 7 20.61 8.56 11.83
N LYS A 8 21.94 8.51 11.80
CA LYS A 8 22.83 9.38 12.56
C LYS A 8 24.03 9.72 11.70
N ALA A 9 24.19 11.01 11.41
CA ALA A 9 25.26 11.49 10.55
C ALA A 9 26.64 11.21 11.17
N ALA A 10 27.61 10.93 10.30
CA ALA A 10 29.02 10.81 10.64
C ALA A 10 29.85 11.06 9.38
N HIS A 11 31.14 11.36 9.57
CA HIS A 11 32.08 11.41 8.46
C HIS A 11 32.23 10.01 7.84
N GLY A 12 32.32 9.91 6.51
CA GLY A 12 32.41 8.61 5.83
C GLY A 12 33.61 7.76 6.30
N GLY A 13 34.72 8.41 6.65
CA GLY A 13 35.90 7.76 7.23
C GLY A 13 35.73 7.26 8.67
N THR A 14 34.73 7.75 9.41
CA THR A 14 34.39 7.29 10.77
C THR A 14 32.96 6.74 10.82
N ARG A 15 32.53 6.04 9.77
CA ARG A 15 31.13 5.56 9.63
C ARG A 15 30.61 4.75 10.83
N TYR A 16 31.49 4.14 11.61
CA TYR A 16 31.16 3.39 12.84
C TYR A 16 30.64 4.27 13.99
N GLU A 17 30.74 5.60 13.89
CA GLU A 17 30.16 6.55 14.84
C GLU A 17 28.71 6.94 14.50
N GLY A 18 28.27 6.62 13.28
CA GLY A 18 26.97 6.95 12.72
C GLY A 18 26.06 5.73 12.50
N VAL A 19 24.87 6.00 11.97
CA VAL A 19 23.88 4.99 11.58
C VAL A 19 23.30 5.41 10.23
N SER A 20 23.45 4.58 9.21
CA SER A 20 23.01 4.95 7.86
C SER A 20 21.49 4.83 7.72
N ALA A 21 20.80 5.94 7.46
CA ALA A 21 19.38 5.94 7.14
C ALA A 21 19.06 5.11 5.88
N ILE A 22 19.98 5.04 4.91
CA ILE A 22 19.86 4.16 3.74
C ILE A 22 19.84 2.69 4.19
N GLU A 23 20.79 2.27 5.04
CA GLU A 23 20.84 0.87 5.50
C GLU A 23 19.61 0.53 6.37
N LYS A 24 19.17 1.44 7.24
CA LYS A 24 17.95 1.26 8.04
C LYS A 24 16.69 1.17 7.17
N SER A 25 16.64 1.91 6.07
CA SER A 25 15.49 1.86 5.16
C SER A 25 15.28 0.49 4.51
N MET A 26 16.34 -0.33 4.38
CA MET A 26 16.22 -1.68 3.83
C MET A 26 15.35 -2.57 4.74
N PHE A 27 15.49 -2.43 6.07
CA PHE A 27 14.61 -3.10 7.03
C PHE A 27 13.17 -2.63 6.87
N VAL A 28 12.96 -1.32 6.71
CA VAL A 28 11.62 -0.74 6.53
C VAL A 28 10.96 -1.25 5.25
N ILE A 29 11.67 -1.27 4.13
CA ILE A 29 11.16 -1.76 2.83
C ILE A 29 10.77 -3.23 2.94
N GLU A 30 11.64 -4.06 3.51
CA GLU A 30 11.35 -5.48 3.69
C GLU A 30 10.17 -5.71 4.63
N HIS A 31 10.06 -4.91 5.70
CA HIS A 31 8.93 -4.99 6.62
C HIS A 31 7.61 -4.60 5.95
N VAL A 32 7.61 -3.56 5.10
CA VAL A 32 6.44 -3.19 4.28
C VAL A 32 6.06 -4.30 3.30
N ARG A 33 7.03 -5.00 2.69
CA ARG A 33 6.73 -6.14 1.81
C ARG A 33 6.06 -7.29 2.58
N LYS A 34 6.51 -7.59 3.79
CA LYS A 34 5.84 -8.59 4.65
C LYS A 34 4.42 -8.19 5.03
N LEU A 35 4.14 -6.88 5.20
CA LEU A 35 2.78 -6.41 5.38
C LEU A 35 1.92 -6.69 4.14
N GLU A 36 2.44 -6.44 2.94
CA GLU A 36 1.74 -6.75 1.69
C GLU A 36 1.42 -8.25 1.61
N GLU A 37 2.39 -9.12 1.88
CA GLU A 37 2.19 -10.57 1.89
C GLU A 37 1.11 -10.98 2.89
N LYS A 38 1.19 -10.49 4.14
CA LYS A 38 0.21 -10.75 5.20
C LYS A 38 -1.20 -10.26 4.83
N ARG A 39 -1.29 -9.09 4.20
CA ARG A 39 -2.57 -8.51 3.78
C ARG A 39 -3.19 -9.32 2.65
N ASN A 40 -2.39 -9.66 1.63
CA ASN A 40 -2.84 -10.42 0.47
C ASN A 40 -3.16 -11.89 0.82
N SER A 41 -2.50 -12.50 1.79
CA SER A 41 -2.81 -13.88 2.22
C SER A 41 -4.21 -14.05 2.82
N ARG A 42 -4.88 -12.94 3.17
CA ARG A 42 -6.26 -12.93 3.69
C ARG A 42 -7.31 -12.77 2.59
N ILE A 43 -6.91 -12.50 1.35
CA ILE A 43 -7.82 -12.35 0.22
C ILE A 43 -8.17 -13.73 -0.33
N THR A 44 -9.43 -14.12 -0.21
CA THR A 44 -9.94 -15.43 -0.66
C THR A 44 -10.99 -15.32 -1.76
N ASP A 45 -11.32 -14.11 -2.17
CA ASP A 45 -12.35 -13.85 -3.18
C ASP A 45 -11.92 -14.40 -4.55
N PRO A 46 -12.72 -15.28 -5.19
CA PRO A 46 -12.44 -15.85 -6.51
C PRO A 46 -12.17 -14.82 -7.61
N LEU A 47 -12.74 -13.60 -7.52
CA LEU A 47 -12.54 -12.54 -8.51
C LEU A 47 -11.08 -12.05 -8.59
N PHE A 48 -10.29 -12.32 -7.55
CA PHE A 48 -8.87 -11.99 -7.50
C PHE A 48 -7.95 -13.16 -7.86
N LYS A 49 -8.49 -14.33 -8.23
CA LYS A 49 -7.70 -15.56 -8.43
C LYS A 49 -6.56 -15.42 -9.45
N GLU A 50 -6.78 -14.65 -10.52
CA GLU A 50 -5.78 -14.42 -11.57
C GLU A 50 -4.92 -13.17 -11.32
N ILE A 51 -5.13 -12.46 -10.20
CA ILE A 51 -4.39 -11.25 -9.82
C ILE A 51 -3.32 -11.63 -8.79
N PRO A 52 -2.01 -11.56 -9.14
CA PRO A 52 -0.95 -12.05 -8.24
C PRO A 52 -0.85 -11.29 -6.91
N ILE A 53 -1.16 -9.99 -6.92
CA ILE A 53 -1.15 -9.13 -5.74
C ILE A 53 -2.43 -8.29 -5.75
N PRO A 54 -3.54 -8.79 -5.15
CA PRO A 54 -4.82 -8.10 -5.11
C PRO A 54 -4.77 -6.67 -4.57
N ILE A 55 -4.05 -6.46 -3.47
CA ILE A 55 -3.93 -5.17 -2.77
C ILE A 55 -2.45 -4.79 -2.59
N PRO A 56 -1.80 -4.27 -3.65
CA PRO A 56 -0.37 -4.01 -3.61
C PRO A 56 -0.02 -2.80 -2.74
N ILE A 57 1.10 -2.91 -2.02
CA ILE A 57 1.77 -1.84 -1.31
C ILE A 57 3.07 -1.52 -2.06
N ASN A 58 3.09 -0.39 -2.75
CA ASN A 58 4.21 -0.01 -3.59
C ASN A 58 4.90 1.26 -3.07
N ILE A 59 6.20 1.17 -2.79
CA ILE A 59 7.07 2.33 -2.55
C ILE A 59 7.55 2.82 -3.92
N GLY A 60 7.08 3.99 -4.34
CA GLY A 60 7.34 4.53 -5.67
C GLY A 60 8.41 5.63 -5.70
N LYS A 61 8.74 6.22 -4.55
CA LYS A 61 9.76 7.27 -4.45
C LYS A 61 10.62 7.07 -3.21
N ILE A 62 11.91 7.28 -3.39
CA ILE A 62 12.93 7.29 -2.35
C ILE A 62 13.74 8.58 -2.49
N GLU A 63 14.00 9.26 -1.38
CA GLU A 63 14.77 10.50 -1.34
C GLU A 63 15.58 10.56 -0.04
N GLY A 64 16.86 10.92 -0.12
CA GLY A 64 17.69 11.12 1.07
C GLY A 64 19.18 10.96 0.80
N GLY A 65 19.97 11.30 1.82
CA GLY A 65 21.40 11.52 1.69
C GLY A 65 21.74 12.88 1.07
N SER A 66 22.75 13.55 1.62
CA SER A 66 23.16 14.90 1.23
C SER A 66 24.53 14.94 0.54
N TRP A 67 25.40 13.97 0.85
CA TRP A 67 26.77 13.93 0.33
C TRP A 67 27.31 12.48 0.28
N PRO A 68 27.98 12.05 -0.81
CA PRO A 68 28.45 10.66 -0.94
C PRO A 68 29.46 10.21 0.12
N SER A 69 30.22 11.14 0.71
CA SER A 69 31.25 10.85 1.72
C SER A 69 30.78 11.09 3.16
N SER A 70 29.47 11.16 3.39
CA SER A 70 28.85 11.31 4.71
C SER A 70 27.88 10.16 4.96
N VAL A 71 27.75 9.72 6.21
CA VAL A 71 26.70 8.79 6.61
C VAL A 71 25.36 9.54 6.58
N PRO A 72 24.34 9.07 5.83
CA PRO A 72 23.05 9.75 5.74
C PRO A 72 22.27 9.58 7.05
N ASP A 73 21.69 10.66 7.54
CA ASP A 73 20.89 10.73 8.77
C ASP A 73 19.39 10.73 8.53
N GLU A 74 18.94 10.85 7.29
CA GLU A 74 17.53 10.81 6.93
C GLU A 74 17.30 10.19 5.56
N LEU A 75 16.20 9.45 5.46
CA LEU A 75 15.64 8.97 4.22
C LEU A 75 14.11 9.05 4.27
N ILE A 76 13.51 9.46 3.15
CA ILE A 76 12.07 9.53 2.93
C ILE A 76 11.68 8.45 1.91
N LEU A 77 10.72 7.61 2.29
CA LEU A 77 10.09 6.63 1.41
C LEU A 77 8.64 7.04 1.19
N GLU A 78 8.18 7.12 -0.05
CA GLU A 78 6.79 7.43 -0.38
C GLU A 78 6.17 6.33 -1.23
N GLY A 79 4.93 5.97 -0.90
CA GLY A 79 4.24 4.87 -1.55
C GLY A 79 2.71 4.91 -1.47
N ARG A 80 2.09 3.94 -2.14
CA ARG A 80 0.65 3.63 -2.06
C ARG A 80 0.43 2.37 -1.24
N CYS A 81 -0.70 2.31 -0.53
CA CYS A 81 -1.16 1.11 0.16
C CYS A 81 -2.54 0.74 -0.41
N GLY A 82 -2.69 -0.48 -0.92
CA GLY A 82 -3.99 -1.01 -1.38
C GLY A 82 -4.91 -1.31 -0.20
N VAL A 83 -6.20 -1.00 -0.37
CA VAL A 83 -7.27 -1.25 0.60
C VAL A 83 -8.15 -2.38 0.06
N ALA A 84 -8.49 -3.36 0.89
CA ALA A 84 -9.34 -4.48 0.46
C ALA A 84 -10.81 -4.02 0.28
N PRO A 85 -11.61 -4.69 -0.57
CA PRO A 85 -13.02 -4.33 -0.77
C PRO A 85 -13.85 -4.24 0.52
N ASN A 86 -13.57 -5.15 1.45
CA ASN A 86 -14.25 -5.29 2.74
C ASN A 86 -13.55 -4.53 3.90
N GLU A 87 -12.60 -3.66 3.60
CA GLU A 87 -11.80 -2.94 4.60
C GLU A 87 -12.03 -1.43 4.50
N THR A 88 -12.11 -0.75 5.65
CA THR A 88 -12.14 0.71 5.68
C THR A 88 -10.75 1.29 5.51
N ILE A 89 -10.66 2.51 4.99
CA ILE A 89 -9.38 3.23 4.87
C ILE A 89 -8.72 3.38 6.25
N GLU A 90 -9.50 3.63 7.29
CA GLU A 90 -9.02 3.79 8.66
C GLU A 90 -8.42 2.49 9.20
N ALA A 91 -9.07 1.35 8.98
CA ALA A 91 -8.54 0.05 9.39
C ALA A 91 -7.23 -0.28 8.65
N ALA A 92 -7.16 0.01 7.35
CA ALA A 92 -5.93 -0.20 6.57
C ALA A 92 -4.76 0.67 7.07
N LYS A 93 -5.04 1.91 7.47
CA LYS A 93 -4.03 2.81 8.04
C LYS A 93 -3.57 2.34 9.42
N GLU A 94 -4.51 1.97 10.28
CA GLU A 94 -4.21 1.49 11.63
C GLU A 94 -3.37 0.21 11.57
N GLU A 95 -3.72 -0.75 10.71
CA GLU A 95 -2.91 -1.95 10.53
C GLU A 95 -1.50 -1.61 10.01
N PHE A 96 -1.40 -0.69 9.05
CA PHE A 96 -0.11 -0.26 8.52
C PHE A 96 0.75 0.41 9.60
N GLU A 97 0.19 1.32 10.38
CA GLU A 97 0.89 2.01 11.48
C GLU A 97 1.35 1.04 12.57
N ASN A 98 0.47 0.14 13.00
CA ASN A 98 0.79 -0.89 13.98
C ASN A 98 1.90 -1.82 13.47
N TRP A 99 1.82 -2.23 12.20
CA TRP A 99 2.86 -3.05 11.59
C TRP A 99 4.21 -2.31 11.53
N ILE A 100 4.23 -1.03 11.15
CA ILE A 100 5.47 -0.24 11.17
C ILE A 100 6.05 -0.11 12.58
N ALA A 101 5.21 -0.01 13.62
CA ALA A 101 5.67 0.04 15.01
C ALA A 101 6.39 -1.25 15.46
N GLU A 102 6.08 -2.41 14.86
CA GLU A 102 6.76 -3.68 15.12
C GLU A 102 8.21 -3.72 14.60
N LEU A 103 8.68 -2.71 13.85
CA LEU A 103 10.11 -2.59 13.48
C LEU A 103 11.03 -2.54 14.70
N ASN A 104 10.52 -2.12 15.86
CA ASN A 104 11.23 -2.13 17.13
C ASN A 104 11.73 -3.53 17.51
N ASP A 105 11.02 -4.58 17.10
CA ASP A 105 11.40 -5.98 17.34
C ASP A 105 12.37 -6.52 16.27
N VAL A 106 12.52 -5.81 15.16
CA VAL A 106 13.41 -6.19 14.04
C VAL A 106 14.82 -5.63 14.23
N ASP A 107 14.94 -4.38 14.70
CA ASP A 107 16.22 -3.72 14.94
C ASP A 107 16.10 -2.69 16.07
N ASN A 108 16.94 -2.82 17.10
CA ASN A 108 16.91 -1.96 18.29
C ASN A 108 17.04 -0.45 18.00
N TRP A 109 17.57 -0.06 16.84
CA TRP A 109 17.64 1.35 16.45
C TRP A 109 16.27 2.02 16.41
N PHE A 110 15.24 1.27 15.99
CA PHE A 110 13.88 1.79 15.85
C PHE A 110 13.20 2.06 17.19
N VAL A 111 13.64 1.43 18.28
CA VAL A 111 13.11 1.68 19.63
C VAL A 111 13.29 3.14 20.03
N GLU A 112 14.49 3.69 19.79
CA GLU A 112 14.79 5.09 20.09
C GLU A 112 14.46 6.02 18.91
N ASN A 113 14.44 5.48 17.69
CA ASN A 113 14.24 6.23 16.45
C ASN A 113 13.11 5.60 15.60
N PRO A 114 11.85 5.64 16.08
CA PRO A 114 10.75 5.01 15.37
C PRO A 114 10.54 5.66 14.00
N VAL A 115 10.11 4.84 13.04
CA VAL A 115 9.75 5.32 11.70
C VAL A 115 8.47 6.16 11.81
N GLU A 116 8.53 7.40 11.33
CA GLU A 116 7.35 8.28 11.33
C GLU A 116 6.50 7.99 10.08
N VAL A 117 5.20 7.76 10.28
CA VAL A 117 4.23 7.50 9.21
C VAL A 117 3.39 8.76 8.98
N GLU A 118 3.32 9.22 7.74
CA GLU A 118 2.46 10.34 7.32
C GLU A 118 1.52 9.89 6.19
N TRP A 119 0.23 10.20 6.33
CA TRP A 119 -0.79 9.94 5.31
C TRP A 119 -1.09 11.20 4.49
N PHE A 120 -0.53 11.26 3.29
CA PHE A 120 -0.72 12.35 2.34
C PHE A 120 -1.23 11.83 0.99
N GLY A 121 -1.68 12.74 0.11
CA GLY A 121 -2.14 12.42 -1.23
C GLY A 121 -3.62 12.03 -1.34
N ALA A 122 -4.00 11.62 -2.55
CA ALA A 122 -5.38 11.27 -2.88
C ALA A 122 -5.81 9.92 -2.26
N ARG A 123 -7.11 9.83 -1.97
CA ARG A 123 -7.75 8.70 -1.28
C ARG A 123 -8.91 8.22 -2.13
N TRP A 124 -8.83 6.99 -2.61
CA TRP A 124 -9.91 6.35 -3.36
C TRP A 124 -10.53 5.27 -2.49
N VAL A 125 -11.84 5.36 -2.31
CA VAL A 125 -12.62 4.37 -1.57
C VAL A 125 -12.78 3.13 -2.46
N PRO A 126 -12.66 1.91 -1.92
CA PRO A 126 -12.98 0.71 -2.71
C PRO A 126 -14.47 0.73 -3.13
N GLY A 127 -14.75 0.14 -4.29
CA GLY A 127 -16.10 -0.07 -4.79
C GLY A 127 -16.30 -1.53 -5.11
N GLU A 128 -17.42 -2.09 -4.67
CA GLU A 128 -17.87 -3.45 -4.96
C GLU A 128 -19.35 -3.37 -5.33
N LEU A 129 -19.79 -4.22 -6.25
CA LEU A 129 -21.21 -4.45 -6.54
C LEU A 129 -21.49 -5.92 -6.44
N GLU A 130 -22.67 -6.25 -5.91
CA GLU A 130 -23.15 -7.62 -5.87
C GLU A 130 -23.30 -8.17 -7.29
N GLU A 131 -22.90 -9.43 -7.48
CA GLU A 131 -22.89 -10.11 -8.79
C GLU A 131 -24.28 -10.13 -9.46
N ASN A 132 -25.34 -10.16 -8.65
CA ASN A 132 -26.73 -10.15 -9.10
C ASN A 132 -27.34 -8.74 -9.20
N HIS A 133 -26.53 -7.68 -9.10
CA HIS A 133 -27.04 -6.32 -9.20
C HIS A 133 -27.65 -6.08 -10.59
N GLU A 134 -28.77 -5.35 -10.65
CA GLU A 134 -29.54 -5.12 -11.89
C GLU A 134 -28.68 -4.49 -12.99
N LEU A 135 -27.75 -3.62 -12.60
CA LEU A 135 -26.76 -3.02 -13.49
C LEU A 135 -25.82 -4.05 -14.13
N ILE A 136 -25.25 -4.98 -13.35
CA ILE A 136 -24.39 -6.04 -13.86
C ILE A 136 -25.18 -6.95 -14.80
N THR A 137 -26.39 -7.33 -14.39
CA THR A 137 -27.29 -8.17 -15.19
C THR A 137 -27.63 -7.52 -16.54
N THR A 138 -27.92 -6.21 -16.53
CA THR A 138 -28.25 -5.44 -17.74
C THR A 138 -27.04 -5.30 -18.67
N LEU A 139 -25.87 -4.98 -18.12
CA LEU A 139 -24.62 -4.89 -18.90
C LEU A 139 -24.27 -6.23 -19.53
N HIS A 140 -24.35 -7.30 -18.77
CA HIS A 140 -24.08 -8.67 -19.24
C HIS A 140 -25.01 -9.04 -20.40
N HIS A 141 -26.32 -8.80 -20.26
CA HIS A 141 -27.28 -9.12 -21.33
C HIS A 141 -26.97 -8.39 -22.63
N ASN A 142 -26.74 -7.08 -22.57
CA ASN A 142 -26.43 -6.28 -23.75
C ASN A 142 -25.07 -6.65 -24.37
N PHE A 143 -24.07 -7.00 -23.55
CA PHE A 143 -22.77 -7.45 -24.06
C PHE A 143 -22.91 -8.73 -24.87
N VAL A 144 -23.62 -9.74 -24.34
CA VAL A 144 -23.87 -11.00 -25.05
C VAL A 144 -24.66 -10.77 -26.34
N GLU A 145 -25.65 -9.87 -26.31
CA GLU A 145 -26.44 -9.54 -27.51
C GLU A 145 -25.58 -8.95 -28.64
N ILE A 146 -24.57 -8.14 -28.30
CA ILE A 146 -23.74 -7.42 -29.27
C ILE A 146 -22.51 -8.23 -29.71
N GLU A 147 -21.78 -8.83 -28.77
CA GLU A 147 -20.49 -9.50 -29.02
C GLU A 147 -20.64 -11.01 -29.25
N GLY A 148 -21.77 -11.60 -28.85
CA GLY A 148 -22.09 -13.01 -29.07
C GLY A 148 -21.29 -14.01 -28.21
N ASN A 149 -20.60 -13.53 -27.17
CA ASN A 149 -19.88 -14.34 -26.19
C ASN A 149 -20.05 -13.79 -24.77
N GLU A 150 -19.69 -14.60 -23.77
CA GLU A 150 -19.81 -14.23 -22.36
C GLU A 150 -18.75 -13.19 -21.95
N PRO A 151 -19.11 -12.14 -21.19
CA PRO A 151 -18.15 -11.18 -20.68
C PRO A 151 -17.27 -11.81 -19.60
N ILE A 152 -16.01 -11.35 -19.53
CA ILE A 152 -15.10 -11.71 -18.44
C ILE A 152 -15.39 -10.79 -17.26
N ILE A 153 -15.72 -11.36 -16.10
CA ILE A 153 -15.95 -10.64 -14.85
C ILE A 153 -14.69 -10.79 -13.98
N GLU A 154 -14.01 -9.68 -13.70
CA GLU A 154 -12.76 -9.64 -12.97
C GLU A 154 -12.70 -8.45 -12.01
N ALA A 155 -11.98 -8.60 -10.90
CA ALA A 155 -11.63 -7.47 -10.03
C ALA A 155 -10.47 -6.65 -10.62
N SER A 156 -10.20 -5.47 -10.05
CA SER A 156 -9.02 -4.69 -10.44
C SER A 156 -8.24 -4.17 -9.22
N PRO A 157 -6.90 -4.15 -9.24
CA PRO A 157 -6.06 -3.75 -8.10
C PRO A 157 -5.81 -2.22 -8.02
N TRP A 158 -6.57 -1.44 -8.80
CA TRP A 158 -6.43 0.00 -8.94
C TRP A 158 -7.67 0.71 -8.39
N GLY A 159 -7.48 1.80 -7.66
CA GLY A 159 -8.60 2.67 -7.27
C GLY A 159 -9.19 3.36 -8.50
N THR A 160 -10.51 3.33 -8.63
CA THR A 160 -11.25 4.14 -9.61
C THR A 160 -12.09 5.18 -8.88
N ASP A 161 -12.64 6.13 -9.62
CA ASP A 161 -13.67 7.04 -9.10
C ASP A 161 -14.96 6.33 -8.69
N GLY A 162 -15.14 5.05 -9.06
CA GLY A 162 -16.37 4.31 -8.86
C GLY A 162 -16.77 4.11 -7.40
N GLY A 163 -15.80 3.86 -6.52
CA GLY A 163 -16.09 3.71 -5.08
C GLY A 163 -16.66 4.98 -4.44
N LEU A 164 -16.36 6.17 -5.00
CA LEU A 164 -16.98 7.43 -4.54
C LEU A 164 -18.47 7.48 -4.90
N PHE A 165 -18.85 7.02 -6.09
CA PHE A 165 -20.26 6.99 -6.51
C PHE A 165 -21.06 5.98 -5.68
N THR A 166 -20.51 4.80 -5.44
CA THR A 166 -21.21 3.75 -4.68
C THR A 166 -21.29 4.08 -3.20
N GLN A 167 -20.18 4.45 -2.55
CA GLN A 167 -20.18 4.62 -1.08
C GLN A 167 -20.61 6.02 -0.61
N ILE A 168 -20.42 7.06 -1.43
CA ILE A 168 -20.71 8.44 -1.01
C ILE A 168 -22.01 8.95 -1.66
N ALA A 169 -22.24 8.61 -2.93
CA ALA A 169 -23.40 9.11 -3.67
C ALA A 169 -24.59 8.12 -3.72
N ASN A 170 -24.46 6.90 -3.20
CA ASN A 170 -25.46 5.82 -3.32
C ASN A 170 -25.89 5.56 -4.79
N VAL A 171 -24.97 5.76 -5.73
CA VAL A 171 -25.19 5.47 -7.15
C VAL A 171 -24.49 4.15 -7.48
N PRO A 172 -25.21 3.11 -7.97
CA PRO A 172 -24.60 1.84 -8.35
C PRO A 172 -23.61 2.02 -9.49
N LYS A 173 -22.33 1.64 -9.23
CA LYS A 173 -21.16 1.61 -10.15
C LYS A 173 -21.22 0.43 -11.12
#